data_AF-A0A946ZV29-F1
#
_entry.id   AF-A0A946ZV29-F1
#
_cell.length_a   1.000
_cell.length_b   1.000
_cell.length_c   1.000
_cell.angle_alpha   90.00
_cell.angle_beta   90.00
_cell.angle_gamma   90.00
#
_symmetry.space_group_name_H-M   'P 1'
#
loop_
_entity.id
_entity.type
_entity.pdbx_description
1 polymer ?
#
loop_
_entity_poly.entity_id
_entity_poly.type
_entity_poly.pdbx_seq_one_letter_code
_entity_poly.pdbx_strand_id
1 'polypeptide(L)'
;MHIRLLLITFFLQFFPELIKENHLYILQTPLFRVRNKKETIYCYSQDEKREAIEKLSGKPEITRFKGLGEISPDEFKHFIGDDIRLEPVMLDKALSIEELLQFYMGKNTPNRQKFIINNLKVEVDLVDQE
;
A
#
# COMPACT_ATOMS: atom_id res chain seq x y z
N MET A 1 -6.80 -1.14 1.90
CA MET A 1 -6.70 -1.48 0.45
C MET A 1 -8.02 -1.39 -0.33
N HIS A 2 -9.20 -1.47 0.29
CA HIS A 2 -10.47 -1.54 -0.45
C HIS A 2 -10.77 -0.33 -1.38
N ILE A 3 -10.67 0.91 -0.89
CA ILE A 3 -10.93 2.13 -1.70
C ILE A 3 -10.05 2.18 -2.95
N ARG A 4 -8.78 1.79 -2.81
CA ARG A 4 -7.83 1.72 -3.92
C ARG A 4 -8.34 0.82 -5.05
N LEU A 5 -8.84 -0.37 -4.72
CA LEU A 5 -9.38 -1.31 -5.71
C LEU A 5 -10.63 -0.76 -6.39
N LEU A 6 -11.53 -0.09 -5.66
CA LEU A 6 -12.72 0.54 -6.23
C LEU A 6 -12.36 1.65 -7.24
N LEU A 7 -11.39 2.49 -6.90
CA LEU A 7 -10.92 3.54 -7.81
C LEU A 7 -10.20 2.97 -9.03
N ILE A 8 -9.33 1.97 -8.85
CA ILE A 8 -8.68 1.29 -9.97
C ILE A 8 -9.73 0.66 -10.89
N THR A 9 -10.75 0.01 -10.32
CA THR A 9 -11.88 -0.56 -11.08
C THR A 9 -12.61 0.51 -11.88
N PHE A 10 -12.88 1.66 -11.27
CA PHE A 10 -13.49 2.81 -11.96
C PHE A 10 -12.63 3.26 -13.16
N PHE A 11 -11.32 3.44 -12.97
CA PHE A 11 -10.43 3.80 -14.09
C PHE A 11 -10.34 2.70 -15.14
N LEU A 12 -10.31 1.42 -14.75
CA LEU A 12 -10.32 0.29 -15.68
C LEU A 12 -11.59 0.26 -16.55
N GLN A 13 -12.74 0.56 -15.95
CA GLN A 13 -14.03 0.49 -16.63
C GLN A 13 -14.27 1.69 -17.55
N PHE A 14 -13.95 2.91 -17.09
CA PHE A 14 -14.33 4.14 -17.78
C PHE A 14 -13.17 4.82 -18.51
N PHE A 15 -11.93 4.60 -18.08
CA PHE A 15 -10.74 5.28 -18.60
C PHE A 15 -9.52 4.34 -18.75
N PRO A 16 -9.66 3.17 -19.41
CA PRO A 16 -8.59 2.18 -19.49
C PRO A 16 -7.33 2.73 -20.19
N GLU A 17 -7.48 3.70 -21.10
CA GLU A 17 -6.35 4.33 -21.79
C GLU A 17 -5.42 5.07 -20.82
N LEU A 18 -5.94 5.70 -19.75
CA LEU A 18 -5.09 6.35 -18.73
C LEU A 18 -4.18 5.34 -18.03
N ILE A 19 -4.63 4.09 -17.89
CA ILE A 19 -3.83 3.04 -17.27
C ILE A 19 -2.80 2.52 -18.28
N LYS A 20 -3.19 2.32 -19.55
CA LYS A 20 -2.28 1.88 -20.63
C LYS A 20 -1.16 2.89 -20.92
N GLU A 21 -1.47 4.18 -20.82
CA GLU A 21 -0.53 5.29 -21.02
C GLU A 21 0.31 5.61 -19.77
N ASN A 22 0.22 4.79 -18.71
CA ASN A 22 0.95 4.95 -17.45
C ASN A 22 0.64 6.28 -16.72
N HIS A 23 -0.62 6.70 -16.68
CA HIS A 23 -1.06 7.91 -15.98
C HIS A 23 -1.67 7.65 -14.59
N LEU A 24 -1.89 6.39 -14.21
CA LEU A 24 -2.44 6.03 -12.90
C LEU A 24 -1.37 5.48 -11.96
N TYR A 25 -1.25 6.10 -10.78
CA TYR A 25 -0.27 5.74 -9.76
C TYR A 25 -0.90 5.61 -8.38
N ILE A 26 -0.29 4.78 -7.54
CA ILE A 26 -0.57 4.68 -6.11
C ILE A 26 0.59 5.34 -5.37
N LEU A 27 0.30 6.40 -4.63
CA LEU A 27 1.25 6.96 -3.68
C LEU A 27 1.44 5.98 -2.50
N GLN A 28 2.67 5.56 -2.28
CA GLN A 28 3.06 4.84 -1.08
C GLN A 28 3.36 5.85 0.03
N THR A 29 2.84 5.59 1.21
CA THR A 29 3.07 6.40 2.41
C THR A 29 3.71 5.54 3.49
N PRO A 30 4.53 6.10 4.38
CA PRO A 30 5.22 5.31 5.39
C PRO A 30 4.24 4.64 6.34
N LEU A 31 4.58 3.42 6.75
CA LEU A 31 3.84 2.63 7.74
C LEU A 31 4.35 2.90 9.16
N PHE A 32 5.63 3.27 9.28
CA PHE A 32 6.26 3.57 10.56
C PHE A 32 7.12 4.83 10.48
N ARG A 33 7.31 5.45 11.63
CA ARG A 33 8.34 6.46 11.88
C ARG A 33 9.19 6.00 13.06
N VAL A 34 10.50 5.92 12.86
CA VAL A 34 11.47 5.60 13.91
C VAL A 34 12.33 6.84 14.12
N ARG A 35 12.36 7.40 15.34
CA ARG A 35 13.07 8.65 15.61
C ARG A 35 13.85 8.64 16.91
N ASN A 36 14.93 9.38 16.95
CA ASN A 36 15.62 9.75 18.19
C ASN A 36 15.72 11.28 18.27
N LYS A 37 16.56 11.81 19.18
CA LYS A 37 16.74 13.26 19.35
C LYS A 37 17.43 13.95 18.15
N LYS A 38 18.06 13.20 17.24
CA LYS A 38 18.90 13.70 16.15
C LYS A 38 18.34 13.40 14.76
N GLU A 39 17.77 12.21 14.56
CA GLU A 39 17.36 11.70 13.26
C GLU A 39 15.94 11.09 13.33
N THR A 40 15.18 11.26 12.25
CA THR A 40 13.86 10.67 12.03
C THR A 40 13.90 9.89 10.72
N ILE A 41 13.45 8.63 10.75
CA ILE A 41 13.44 7.73 9.60
C ILE A 41 12.01 7.25 9.35
N TYR A 42 11.55 7.41 8.12
CA TYR A 42 10.25 6.93 7.65
C TYR A 42 10.40 5.58 6.98
N CYS A 43 9.62 4.59 7.43
CA CYS A 43 9.73 3.21 6.99
C CYS A 43 8.43 2.74 6.33
N TYR A 44 8.55 2.07 5.20
CA TYR A 44 7.46 1.59 4.34
C TYR A 44 7.24 0.08 4.45
N SER A 45 8.12 -0.63 5.16
CA SER A 45 8.02 -2.06 5.45
C SER A 45 8.46 -2.38 6.88
N GLN A 46 8.18 -3.61 7.32
CA GLN A 46 8.67 -4.10 8.60
C GLN A 46 10.19 -4.29 8.61
N ASP A 47 10.77 -4.68 7.48
CA ASP A 47 12.23 -4.81 7.35
C ASP A 47 12.92 -3.45 7.46
N GLU A 48 12.40 -2.42 6.78
CA GLU A 48 12.90 -1.04 6.90
C GLU A 48 12.79 -0.54 8.34
N LYS A 49 11.70 -0.88 9.06
CA LYS A 49 11.54 -0.55 10.48
C LYS A 49 12.62 -1.20 11.34
N ARG A 50 12.90 -2.49 11.14
CA ARG A 50 13.95 -3.21 11.90
C ARG A 50 15.31 -2.58 11.66
N GLU A 51 15.67 -2.33 10.40
CA GLU A 51 16.92 -1.68 10.02
C GLU A 51 17.05 -0.28 10.64
N ALA A 52 15.96 0.51 10.65
CA ALA A 52 15.96 1.83 11.26
C ALA A 52 16.16 1.79 12.79
N ILE A 53 15.61 0.79 13.48
CA ILE A 53 15.81 0.58 14.93
C ILE A 53 17.27 0.23 15.22
N GLU A 54 17.87 -0.66 14.44
CA GLU A 54 19.27 -1.05 14.59
C GLU A 54 20.23 0.11 14.30
N LYS A 55 19.92 0.93 13.29
CA LYS A 55 20.68 2.13 12.93
C LYS A 55 20.63 3.19 14.03
N LEU A 56 19.44 3.42 14.59
CA LEU A 56 19.23 4.44 15.62
C LEU A 56 19.58 3.88 17.00
N SER A 57 20.88 3.89 17.34
CA SER A 57 21.40 3.44 18.63
C SER A 57 20.59 3.98 19.83
N GLY A 58 20.28 3.10 20.79
CA GLY A 58 19.53 3.45 22.00
C GLY A 58 18.09 2.93 21.97
N LYS A 59 17.16 3.67 22.59
CA LYS A 59 15.72 3.39 22.54
C LYS A 59 15.02 4.44 21.68
N PRO A 60 14.95 4.27 20.35
CA PRO A 60 14.23 5.20 19.50
C PRO A 60 12.72 5.14 19.76
N GLU A 61 12.04 6.26 19.56
CA GLU A 61 10.59 6.33 19.56
C GLU A 61 10.06 5.76 18.23
N ILE A 62 9.10 4.85 18.30
CA ILE A 62 8.49 4.20 17.15
C ILE A 62 7.02 4.58 17.09
N THR A 63 6.60 5.18 15.98
CA THR A 63 5.19 5.46 15.67
C THR A 63 4.75 4.55 14.52
N ARG A 64 3.60 3.88 14.64
CA ARG A 64 2.96 3.17 13.52
C ARG A 64 1.80 4.00 13.00
N PHE A 65 1.82 4.33 11.71
CA PHE A 65 0.72 5.05 11.08
C PHE A 65 -0.38 4.08 10.66
N LYS A 66 -1.58 4.25 11.19
CA LYS A 66 -2.76 3.45 10.81
C LYS A 66 -3.55 4.06 9.66
N GLY A 67 -3.34 5.36 9.43
CA GLY A 67 -3.98 6.10 8.34
C GLY A 67 -3.35 7.47 8.17
N LEU A 68 -3.69 8.13 7.06
CA LEU A 68 -3.09 9.43 6.69
C LEU A 68 -3.41 10.55 7.68
N GLY A 69 -4.53 10.46 8.41
CA GLY A 69 -4.91 11.47 9.40
C GLY A 69 -3.98 11.55 10.62
N GLU A 70 -3.09 10.56 10.82
CA GLU A 70 -2.07 10.57 11.86
C GLU A 70 -0.79 11.30 11.43
N ILE A 71 -0.71 11.71 10.16
CA ILE A 71 0.44 12.42 9.57
C ILE A 71 0.07 13.90 9.46
N SER A 72 0.91 14.76 10.05
CA SER A 72 0.68 16.21 9.96
C SER A 72 0.90 16.74 8.52
N PRO A 73 0.24 17.83 8.10
CA PRO A 73 0.46 18.41 6.77
C PRO A 73 1.91 18.78 6.49
N ASP A 74 2.62 19.32 7.50
CA ASP A 74 4.03 19.68 7.37
C ASP A 74 4.90 18.46 7.11
N GLU A 75 4.62 17.34 7.80
CA GLU A 75 5.29 16.06 7.60
C GLU A 75 4.94 15.47 6.23
N PHE A 76 3.66 15.45 5.87
CA PHE A 76 3.18 14.86 4.62
C PHE A 76 3.78 15.54 3.38
N LYS A 77 3.97 16.86 3.43
CA LYS A 77 4.59 17.62 2.33
C LYS A 77 5.96 17.06 1.94
N HIS A 78 6.72 16.52 2.88
CA HIS A 78 8.05 15.98 2.63
C HIS A 78 8.02 14.65 1.86
N PHE A 79 6.86 13.98 1.80
CA PHE A 79 6.69 12.77 0.98
C PHE A 79 6.35 13.07 -0.47
N ILE A 80 6.14 14.35 -0.80
CA ILE A 80 5.78 14.82 -2.13
C ILE A 80 6.95 15.68 -2.65
N GLY A 81 7.80 15.05 -3.47
CA GLY A 81 9.00 15.68 -4.01
C GLY A 81 9.63 14.81 -5.09
N ASP A 82 10.92 15.03 -5.36
CA ASP A 82 11.66 14.30 -6.40
C ASP A 82 11.81 12.80 -6.08
N ASP A 83 11.75 12.43 -4.79
CA ASP A 83 11.86 11.07 -4.27
C ASP A 83 10.50 10.43 -3.93
N ILE A 84 9.41 11.01 -4.46
CA ILE A 84 8.05 10.50 -4.25
C ILE A 84 7.94 9.01 -4.63
N ARG A 85 7.47 8.19 -3.70
CA ARG A 85 7.30 6.74 -3.92
C ARG A 85 5.96 6.46 -4.60
N LEU A 86 5.96 6.45 -5.93
CA LEU A 86 4.80 6.11 -6.75
C LEU A 86 4.89 4.68 -7.29
N GLU A 87 3.83 3.91 -7.11
CA GLU A 87 3.68 2.60 -7.72
C GLU A 87 2.73 2.70 -8.94
N PRO A 88 3.21 2.47 -10.17
CA PRO A 88 2.36 2.55 -11.36
C PRO A 88 1.36 1.39 -11.38
N VAL A 89 0.12 1.69 -11.78
CA VAL A 89 -0.89 0.66 -12.00
C VAL A 89 -0.73 0.14 -13.43
N MET A 90 -0.32 -1.13 -13.56
CA MET A 90 -0.07 -1.77 -14.84
C MET A 90 -1.21 -2.72 -15.22
N LEU A 91 -1.53 -2.75 -16.52
CA LEU A 91 -2.43 -3.74 -17.10
C LEU A 91 -1.62 -4.91 -17.66
N ASP A 92 -1.88 -6.12 -17.15
CA ASP A 92 -1.35 -7.34 -17.78
C ASP A 92 -2.05 -7.56 -19.13
N LYS A 93 -1.26 -7.87 -20.17
CA LYS A 93 -1.76 -8.12 -21.52
C LYS A 93 -2.48 -9.47 -21.63
N ALA A 94 -2.27 -10.38 -20.68
CA ALA A 94 -2.83 -11.72 -20.73
C ALA A 94 -4.31 -11.82 -20.32
N LEU A 95 -4.84 -10.83 -19.58
CA LEU A 95 -6.21 -10.86 -19.07
C LEU A 95 -7.03 -9.73 -19.69
N SER A 96 -8.26 -10.05 -20.11
CA SER A 96 -9.17 -8.99 -20.56
C SER A 96 -9.69 -8.20 -19.36
N ILE A 97 -9.87 -6.89 -19.56
CA ILE A 97 -10.47 -6.01 -18.54
C ILE A 97 -11.88 -6.49 -18.17
N GLU A 98 -12.63 -6.99 -19.15
CA GLU A 98 -13.99 -7.50 -18.96
C GLU A 98 -14.02 -8.71 -18.00
N GLU A 99 -13.12 -9.69 -18.18
CA GLU A 99 -13.01 -10.85 -17.28
C GLU A 99 -12.62 -10.42 -15.86
N LEU A 100 -11.68 -9.48 -15.72
CA LEU A 100 -11.27 -8.95 -14.42
C LEU A 100 -12.45 -8.28 -13.70
N LEU A 101 -13.18 -7.40 -14.38
CA LEU A 101 -14.33 -6.70 -13.81
C LEU A 101 -15.46 -7.68 -13.48
N GLN A 102 -15.76 -8.62 -14.37
CA GLN A 102 -16.77 -9.63 -14.15
C GLN A 102 -16.44 -10.50 -12.93
N PHE A 103 -15.16 -10.88 -12.76
CA PHE A 103 -14.75 -11.70 -11.64
C PHE A 103 -14.78 -10.92 -10.32
N TYR A 104 -14.14 -9.74 -10.25
CA TYR A 104 -13.96 -9.01 -9.00
C TYR A 104 -15.18 -8.18 -8.59
N MET A 105 -16.01 -7.72 -9.54
CA MET A 105 -17.14 -6.81 -9.29
C MET A 105 -18.50 -7.37 -9.75
N GLY A 106 -18.54 -8.53 -10.41
CA GLY A 106 -19.77 -9.16 -10.89
C GLY A 106 -20.63 -9.83 -9.80
N LYS A 107 -21.64 -10.59 -10.22
CA LYS A 107 -22.61 -11.27 -9.32
C LYS A 107 -22.18 -12.69 -8.88
N ASN A 108 -20.93 -13.07 -9.12
CA ASN A 108 -20.34 -14.40 -8.88
C ASN A 108 -19.83 -14.61 -7.43
N THR A 109 -20.60 -14.18 -6.43
CA THR A 109 -20.21 -14.22 -5.00
C THR A 109 -19.67 -15.57 -4.53
N PRO A 110 -20.27 -16.74 -4.86
CA PRO A 110 -19.74 -18.03 -4.41
C PRO A 110 -18.35 -18.35 -4.95
N ASN A 111 -18.07 -18.00 -6.22
CA ASN A 111 -16.78 -18.25 -6.85
C ASN A 111 -15.70 -17.33 -6.26
N ARG A 112 -16.02 -16.05 -6.04
CA ARG A 112 -15.13 -15.12 -5.34
C ARG A 112 -14.82 -15.60 -3.93
N GLN A 113 -15.82 -16.08 -3.18
CA GLN A 113 -15.61 -16.58 -1.83
C GLN A 113 -14.61 -17.76 -1.83
N LYS A 114 -14.82 -18.75 -2.70
CA LYS A 114 -13.90 -19.89 -2.85
C LYS A 114 -12.48 -19.42 -3.21
N PHE A 115 -12.37 -18.48 -4.15
CA PHE A 115 -11.09 -17.91 -4.55
C PHE A 115 -10.37 -17.21 -3.38
N ILE A 116 -11.09 -16.40 -2.61
CA ILE A 116 -10.53 -15.71 -1.43
C ILE A 116 -10.05 -16.73 -0.41
N ILE A 117 -10.85 -17.75 -0.10
CA ILE A 117 -10.46 -18.80 0.86
C ILE A 117 -9.19 -19.52 0.40
N ASN A 118 -9.11 -19.90 -0.87
CA ASN A 118 -7.95 -20.63 -1.41
C ASN A 118 -6.67 -19.80 -1.45
N ASN A 119 -6.78 -18.47 -1.49
CA ASN A 119 -5.65 -17.55 -1.58
C ASN A 119 -5.44 -16.73 -0.29
N LEU A 120 -6.17 -17.05 0.78
CA LEU A 120 -6.07 -16.36 2.05
C LEU A 120 -4.68 -16.61 2.63
N LYS A 121 -3.82 -15.60 2.59
CA LYS A 121 -2.57 -15.61 3.33
C LYS A 121 -2.88 -15.28 4.77
N VAL A 122 -2.75 -16.27 5.65
CA VAL A 122 -2.79 -16.04 7.09
C VAL A 122 -1.43 -15.49 7.48
N GLU A 123 -1.34 -14.17 7.66
CA GLU A 123 -0.23 -13.60 8.40
C GLU A 123 -0.34 -14.13 9.82
N VAL A 124 0.61 -14.98 10.22
CA VAL A 124 0.74 -15.35 11.63
C VAL A 124 1.16 -14.07 12.33
N ASP A 125 0.27 -13.50 13.15
CA ASP A 125 0.65 -12.51 14.13
C ASP A 125 1.70 -13.18 15.02
N LEU A 126 2.98 -13.02 14.67
CA LEU A 126 4.07 -13.21 15.61
C LEU A 126 3.80 -12.15 16.67
N VAL A 127 3.08 -12.52 17.72
CA VAL A 127 3.02 -11.78 18.95
C VAL A 127 4.48 -11.59 19.32
N ASP A 128 4.99 -10.38 19.14
CA ASP A 128 6.32 -10.00 19.60
C ASP A 128 6.40 -10.45 21.06
N GLN A 129 7.15 -11.52 21.31
CA GLN A 129 7.44 -11.97 22.67
C GLN A 129 8.35 -10.88 23.26
N GLU A 130 7.73 -9.91 23.93
CA GLU A 130 8.42 -9.06 24.92
C GLU A 130 8.95 -9.90 26.08
#